data_AF-A0A6I5YS98-F1
#
_entry.id   AF-A0A6I5YS98-F1
#
_cell.length_a   1.000
_cell.length_b   1.000
_cell.length_c   1.000
_cell.angle_alpha   90.00
_cell.angle_beta   90.00
_cell.angle_gamma   90.00
#
_symmetry.space_group_name_H-M   'P 1'
#
loop_
_entity.id
_entity.type
_entity.pdbx_description
1 polymer ?
#
loop_
_entity_poly.entity_id
_entity_poly.type
_entity_poly.pdbx_seq_one_letter_code
_entity_poly.pdbx_strand_id
1 'polypeptide(L)' 'MRGAVWDGEALFVTDRLDLRPLADGEVRVRVLRSGICHTDIAMMTPHLPKLPIVLGHEAAGEIVQLGARLTVGPWATV' A
#
# COMPACT_ATOMS: atom_id res chain seq x y z
N MET A 1 -5.34 3.03 -9.75
CA MET A 1 -3.98 3.48 -9.37
C MET A 1 -2.97 2.40 -9.75
N ARG A 2 -1.70 2.78 -9.91
CA ARG A 2 -0.64 1.83 -10.24
C ARG A 2 -0.13 1.06 -9.02
N GLY A 3 0.09 -0.24 -9.16
CA GLY A 3 0.73 -1.08 -8.13
C GLY A 3 1.35 -2.35 -8.70
N ALA A 4 2.25 -2.96 -7.93
CA ALA A 4 2.84 -4.27 -8.21
C ALA A 4 2.02 -5.37 -7.52
N VAL A 5 1.57 -6.34 -8.29
CA VAL A 5 0.65 -7.40 -7.86
C VAL A 5 1.31 -8.76 -8.09
N TRP A 6 1.22 -9.62 -7.07
CA TRP A 6 1.49 -11.04 -7.19
C TRP A 6 0.16 -11.79 -7.18
N ASP A 7 -0.10 -12.59 -8.21
CA ASP A 7 -1.35 -13.37 -8.35
C ASP A 7 -1.20 -14.85 -8.00
N GLY A 8 0.01 -15.31 -7.67
CA GLY A 8 0.34 -16.72 -7.43
C GLY A 8 1.15 -17.37 -8.54
N GLU A 9 1.23 -16.74 -9.71
CA GLU A 9 1.94 -17.23 -10.88
C GLU A 9 2.96 -16.20 -11.40
N ALA A 10 2.55 -14.93 -11.51
CA ALA A 10 3.36 -13.86 -12.05
C ALA A 10 3.34 -12.59 -11.18
N LEU A 11 4.49 -11.91 -11.14
CA LEU A 11 4.60 -10.54 -10.63
C LEU A 11 4.42 -9.57 -11.80
N PHE A 12 3.43 -8.70 -11.71
CA PHE A 12 3.16 -7.70 -12.74
C PHE A 12 2.77 -6.35 -12.16
N VAL A 13 2.89 -5.31 -12.97
CA VAL A 13 2.46 -3.95 -12.64
C VAL A 13 1.18 -3.62 -13.40
N THR A 14 0.17 -3.11 -12.70
CA THR A 14 -1.11 -2.71 -13.28
C THR A 14 -1.50 -1.32 -12.81
N ASP A 15 -2.24 -0.56 -13.61
CA ASP A 15 -2.85 0.74 -13.28
C ASP A 15 -4.31 0.64 -12.79
N ARG A 16 -4.85 -0.58 -12.77
CA ARG A 16 -6.26 -0.90 -12.52
C ARG A 16 -6.58 -1.27 -11.07
N LEU A 17 -5.90 -0.66 -10.10
CA LEU A 17 -6.22 -0.86 -8.68
C LEU A 17 -7.13 0.24 -8.16
N ASP A 18 -8.27 -0.13 -7.60
CA ASP A 18 -9.16 0.80 -6.91
C ASP A 18 -9.07 0.60 -5.40
N LEU A 19 -8.96 1.72 -4.68
CA LEU A 19 -8.98 1.70 -3.23
C LEU A 19 -10.41 1.82 -2.75
N ARG A 20 -10.76 1.02 -1.74
CA ARG A 20 -12.02 1.19 -1.01
C ARG A 20 -12.13 2.61 -0.42
N PRO A 21 -13.35 3.05 -0.03
CA PRO A 21 -13.50 4.27 0.74
C PRO A 21 -12.59 4.29 1.97
N LEU A 22 -12.06 5.48 2.27
CA LEU A 22 -11.22 5.70 3.44
C LEU A 22 -12.09 5.59 4.70
N ALA A 23 -11.70 4.76 5.66
CA ALA A 23 -12.42 4.66 6.92
C ALA A 23 -12.03 5.79 7.88
N ASP A 24 -12.88 6.07 8.87
CA ASP A 24 -12.73 7.20 9.78
C ASP A 24 -11.40 7.25 10.55
N GLY A 25 -10.79 6.09 10.81
CA GLY A 25 -9.53 5.96 11.56
C GLY A 25 -8.29 5.80 10.70
N GLU A 26 -8.38 6.08 9.40
CA GLU A 26 -7.32 5.81 8.43
C GLU A 26 -6.84 7.09 7.75
N VAL A 27 -5.63 7.02 7.17
CA VAL A 27 -5.11 8.06 6.27
C VAL A 27 -4.98 7.51 4.86
N ARG A 28 -5.21 8.37 3.86
CA ARG A 28 -4.83 8.06 2.47
C ARG A 28 -3.45 8.64 2.22
N VAL A 29 -2.53 7.77 1.81
CA VAL A 29 -1.16 8.16 1.48
C VAL A 29 -0.98 8.11 -0.04
N ARG A 30 -0.51 9.21 -0.62
CA ARG A 30 0.05 9.20 -1.97
C ARG A 30 1.49 8.71 -1.87
N VAL A 31 1.67 7.41 -2.13
CA VAL A 31 2.97 6.77 -2.09
C VAL A 31 3.88 7.37 -3.17
N LEU A 32 5.03 7.91 -2.76
CA LEU A 32 6.05 8.45 -3.65
C LEU A 32 7.08 7.39 -4.03
N ARG A 33 7.50 6.60 -3.05
CA ARG A 33 8.49 5.52 -3.17
C ARG A 33 8.12 4.39 -2.23
N SER A 34 8.52 3.18 -2.57
CA SER A 34 8.55 2.03 -1.67
C SER A 34 9.86 1.29 -1.87
N GLY A 35 10.48 0.86 -0.77
CA GLY A 35 11.59 -0.09 -0.81
C GLY A 35 11.14 -1.47 -1.31
N ILE A 36 12.14 -2.29 -1.68
CA ILE A 36 11.97 -3.72 -1.95
C ILE A 36 12.73 -4.47 -0.86
N CYS A 37 12.02 -5.31 -0.12
CA CYS A 37 12.57 -6.08 0.97
C CYS A 37 12.50 -7.58 0.68
N HIS A 38 13.35 -8.36 1.36
CA HIS A 38 13.32 -9.82 1.27
C HIS A 38 11.94 -10.41 1.59
N THR A 39 11.17 -9.78 2.48
CA THR A 39 9.83 -10.25 2.83
C THR A 39 8.85 -10.12 1.65
N ASP A 40 9.04 -9.18 0.71
CA ASP A 40 8.20 -9.09 -0.48
C ASP A 40 8.37 -10.33 -1.37
N ILE A 41 9.61 -10.84 -1.48
CA ILE A 41 9.92 -12.09 -2.19
C ILE A 41 9.37 -13.29 -1.43
N ALA A 42 9.49 -13.32 -0.10
CA ALA A 42 8.93 -14.38 0.72
C ALA A 42 7.39 -14.48 0.57
N MET A 43 6.72 -13.35 0.31
CA MET A 43 5.29 -13.29 -0.01
C MET A 43 4.91 -13.87 -1.38
N MET A 44 5.87 -14.29 -2.20
CA MET A 44 5.62 -14.94 -3.49
C MET A 44 5.65 -16.48 -3.40
N THR A 45 5.66 -17.04 -2.19
CA THR A 45 5.70 -18.49 -1.97
C THR A 45 4.34 -19.17 -2.27
N PRO A 46 4.28 -20.40 -2.83
CA PRO A 46 3.06 -21.01 -3.40
C PRO A 46 1.88 -21.33 -2.45
N HIS A 47 1.87 -20.88 -1.21
CA HIS A 47 0.90 -21.32 -0.19
C HIS A 47 0.30 -20.20 0.65
N LEU A 48 0.36 -18.95 0.18
CA LEU A 48 -0.25 -17.84 0.90
C LEU A 48 -1.75 -17.72 0.60
N PRO A 49 -2.61 -17.66 1.63
CA PRO A 49 -4.05 -17.84 1.47
C PRO A 49 -4.81 -16.64 0.89
N LYS A 50 -4.12 -15.57 0.46
CA LYS A 50 -4.77 -14.30 0.07
C LYS A 50 -4.13 -13.71 -1.18
N LEU A 51 -4.43 -14.33 -2.32
CA LEU A 51 -4.06 -13.86 -3.65
C LEU A 51 -5.31 -13.39 -4.42
N PRO A 52 -5.19 -12.40 -5.32
CA PRO A 52 -3.98 -11.62 -5.62
C PRO A 52 -3.62 -10.64 -4.48
N ILE A 53 -2.35 -10.28 -4.36
CA ILE A 53 -1.84 -9.37 -3.33
C ILE A 53 -1.01 -8.23 -3.93
N VAL A 54 -1.19 -7.02 -3.39
CA VAL A 54 -0.29 -5.88 -3.65
C VAL A 54 0.91 -5.99 -2.72
N LEU A 55 2.11 -6.02 -3.29
CA LEU A 55 3.37 -6.11 -2.52
C LEU A 55 3.87 -4.74 -2.06
N GLY A 56 4.89 -4.74 -1.20
CA GLY A 56 5.54 -3.54 -0.67
C GLY A 56 5.03 -3.17 0.73
N HIS A 57 5.98 -3.05 1.66
CA HIS A 57 5.71 -2.68 3.06
C HIS A 57 6.65 -1.59 3.60
N GLU A 58 7.39 -0.94 2.70
CA GLU A 58 8.41 0.08 3.02
C GLU A 58 8.11 1.41 2.30
N ALA A 59 6.86 1.87 2.40
CA ALA A 59 6.37 3.04 1.66
C ALA A 59 6.72 4.36 2.35
N ALA A 60 7.14 5.34 1.55
CA ALA A 60 7.26 6.74 1.93
C ALA A 60 6.43 7.61 0.98
N GLY A 61 5.69 8.57 1.53
CA GLY A 61 4.83 9.44 0.75
C GLY A 61 4.14 10.48 1.59
N GLU A 62 3.14 11.12 0.99
CA GLU A 62 2.41 12.23 1.60
C GLU A 62 1.01 11.80 2.02
N ILE A 63 0.56 12.26 3.18
CA ILE A 63 -0.84 12.13 3.58
C ILE A 63 -1.67 13.10 2.74
N VAL A 64 -2.63 12.59 1.97
CA VAL A 64 -3.50 13.38 1.08
C VAL A 64 -4.95 13.45 1.54
N GLN A 65 -5.35 12.61 2.50
CA GLN A 65 -6.68 12.63 3.09
C GLN A 65 -6.65 12.02 4.49
N LEU A 66 -7.43 12.58 5.42
CA LEU A 66 -7.66 12.06 6.77
C LEU A 66 -9.07 11.47 6.86
N GLY A 67 -9.21 10.37 7.59
CA GLY A 67 -10.50 9.90 8.07
C GLY A 67 -11.08 10.85 9.13
N ALA A 68 -12.41 10.85 9.27
CA ALA A 68 -13.13 11.83 10.08
C ALA A 68 -12.74 11.86 11.58
N ARG A 69 -12.16 10.79 12.11
CA ARG A 69 -11.70 10.73 13.51
C ARG A 69 -10.23 11.12 13.70
N LEU A 70 -9.53 11.51 12.64
CA LEU A 70 -8.12 11.88 12.70
C LEU A 70 -7.94 13.39 12.64
N THR A 71 -6.92 13.87 13.33
CA THR A 71 -6.45 15.26 13.28
C THR A 71 -4.95 15.29 13.03
N VAL A 72 -4.46 16.41 12.50
CA VAL A 72 -3.04 16.63 12.30
C VAL A 72 -2.41 17.05 13.64
N GLY A 73 -1.40 16.30 14.08
CA GLY A 73 -0.64 16.63 15.28
C GLY A 73 0.32 17.80 15.06
N PRO A 74 0.82 18.43 16.14
CA PRO A 74 1.68 19.62 16.06
C PRO A 74 3.06 19.37 15.42
N TRP A 75 3.39 18.12 15.11
CA TRP A 75 4.65 17.68 14.50
C TRP A 75 4.59 17.55 12.97
N ALA A 76 3.44 17.82 12.35
CA ALA A 76 3.25 17.56 10.91
C ALA A 76 3.81 18.64 9.96
N THR A 77 4.38 19.72 10.49
CA THR A 77 5.15 20.70 9.72
C THR A 77 6.64 20.44 9.91
N VAL A 78 7.23 19.67 8.99
CA VAL A 78 8.69 19.54 8.82
C VAL A 78 9.01 19.80 7.36
#